data_AF-A0A930MUZ5-F1
#
_entry.id   AF-A0A930MUZ5-F1
#
_cell.length_a   1.000
_cell.length_b   1.000
_cell.length_c   1.000
_cell.angle_alpha   90.00
_cell.angle_beta   90.00
_cell.angle_gamma   90.00
#
_symmetry.space_group_name_H-M   'P 1'
#
loop_
_entity.id
_entity.type
_entity.pdbx_description
1 polymer ?
#
loop_
_entity_poly.entity_id
_entity_poly.type
_entity_poly.pdbx_seq_one_letter_code
_entity_poly.pdbx_strand_id
1 'polypeptide(L)'
;RMAAGERPALIASNDTIMALSGLLPAAYTYNCGARGNQSALAACLYDALRHFDDTDATSLLAEGTGSVGLGIAIMNRLRKASGGNIIYV
;
A
#
# COMPACT_ATOMS: atom_id res chain seq x y z
N ARG A 1 13.68 11.66 3.61
CA ARG A 1 14.27 12.04 2.29
C ARG A 1 14.48 10.74 1.52
N MET A 2 13.94 10.60 0.32
CA MET A 2 14.18 9.44 -0.54
C MET A 2 15.65 9.35 -0.91
N ALA A 3 16.23 8.16 -0.91
CA ALA A 3 17.59 7.96 -1.37
C ALA A 3 17.68 8.18 -2.89
N ALA A 4 18.87 8.51 -3.41
CA ALA A 4 19.05 8.69 -4.85
C ALA A 4 18.71 7.39 -5.60
N GLY A 5 17.72 7.46 -6.50
CA GLY A 5 17.24 6.32 -7.30
C GLY A 5 16.08 5.54 -6.70
N GLU A 6 15.58 5.92 -5.51
CA GLU A 6 14.40 5.28 -4.92
C GLU A 6 13.13 5.74 -5.63
N ARG A 7 12.31 4.78 -6.07
CA ARG A 7 10.98 4.97 -6.68
C ARG A 7 9.96 4.19 -5.87
N PRO A 8 9.54 4.71 -4.70
CA PRO A 8 8.57 4.02 -3.86
C PRO A 8 7.18 4.10 -4.49
N ALA A 9 6.49 2.96 -4.52
CA ALA A 9 5.07 2.89 -4.85
C ALA A 9 4.21 2.80 -3.59
N LEU A 10 2.97 3.28 -3.68
CA LEU A 10 2.02 3.33 -2.57
C LEU A 10 0.73 2.58 -2.91
N ILE A 11 0.39 1.58 -2.11
CA ILE A 11 -0.90 0.91 -2.08
C ILE A 11 -1.68 1.46 -0.88
N ALA A 12 -2.74 2.22 -1.13
CA ALA A 12 -3.48 2.83 -0.02
C ALA A 12 -4.93 3.16 -0.37
N SER A 13 -5.70 3.58 0.63
CA SER A 13 -7.04 4.11 0.42
C SER A 13 -7.01 5.44 -0.34
N ASN A 14 -8.14 5.80 -0.93
CA ASN A 14 -8.34 7.08 -1.60
C ASN A 14 -7.99 8.26 -0.67
N ASP A 15 -8.41 8.19 0.59
CA ASP A 15 -8.13 9.20 1.62
C ASP A 15 -6.62 9.43 1.81
N THR A 16 -5.86 8.34 1.90
CA THR A 16 -4.39 8.40 2.06
C THR A 16 -3.71 8.95 0.81
N ILE A 17 -4.13 8.50 -0.37
CA ILE A 17 -3.57 8.98 -1.64
C ILE A 17 -3.83 10.48 -1.81
N MET A 18 -5.04 10.96 -1.47
CA MET A 18 -5.34 12.39 -1.51
C MET A 18 -4.50 13.18 -0.49
N ALA A 19 -4.35 12.67 0.73
CA ALA A 19 -3.57 13.32 1.77
C ALA A 19 -2.07 13.43 1.43
N LEU A 20 -1.56 12.48 0.64
CA LEU A 20 -0.17 12.46 0.17
C LEU A 20 -0.02 12.98 -1.27
N SER A 21 -1.04 13.63 -1.81
CA SER A 21 -1.00 14.20 -3.15
C SER A 21 0.17 15.18 -3.28
N GLY A 22 0.97 15.00 -4.32
CA GLY A 22 2.18 15.80 -4.56
C GLY A 22 3.48 15.26 -3.93
N LEU A 23 3.42 14.25 -3.05
CA LEU A 23 4.63 13.56 -2.56
C LEU A 23 5.09 12.43 -3.46
N LEU A 24 4.15 11.81 -4.19
CA LEU A 24 4.39 10.72 -5.13
C LEU A 24 3.64 10.99 -6.44
N PRO A 25 4.22 10.65 -7.60
CA PRO A 25 3.49 10.70 -8.86
C PRO A 25 2.33 9.70 -8.84
N ALA A 26 1.21 10.04 -9.48
CA ALA A 26 0.04 9.15 -9.56
C ALA A 26 0.34 7.80 -10.23
N ALA A 27 1.37 7.73 -11.08
CA ALA A 27 1.81 6.48 -11.69
C ALA A 27 2.38 5.46 -10.68
N TYR A 28 2.78 5.91 -9.48
CA TYR A 28 3.29 5.07 -8.40
C TYR A 28 2.27 4.91 -7.27
N THR A 29 0.99 5.19 -7.51
CA THR A 29 -0.07 4.99 -6.51
C THR A 29 -1.12 4.02 -7.02
N TYR A 30 -1.59 3.14 -6.14
CA TYR A 30 -2.66 2.19 -6.41
C TYR A 30 -3.76 2.37 -5.38
N ASN A 31 -4.93 2.78 -5.85
CA ASN A 31 -6.07 3.14 -5.01
C ASN A 31 -6.92 1.92 -4.67
N CYS A 32 -6.98 1.59 -3.38
CA CYS A 32 -7.76 0.46 -2.85
C CYS A 32 -9.17 0.83 -2.38
N GLY A 33 -9.70 1.97 -2.83
CA GLY A 33 -11.03 2.45 -2.48
C GLY A 33 -11.06 3.21 -1.16
N ALA A 34 -12.24 3.29 -0.55
CA ALA A 34 -12.45 4.07 0.67
C ALA A 34 -11.79 3.43 1.91
N ARG A 35 -11.26 4.27 2.81
CA ARG A 35 -10.72 3.82 4.10
C ARG A 35 -11.77 2.99 4.87
N GLY A 36 -11.31 1.89 5.48
CA GLY A 36 -12.17 1.01 6.27
C GLY A 36 -12.92 -0.06 5.47
N ASN A 37 -12.96 0.02 4.13
CA ASN A 37 -13.49 -1.07 3.31
C ASN A 37 -12.45 -2.20 3.17
N GLN A 38 -12.42 -3.09 4.17
CA GLN A 38 -11.45 -4.18 4.23
C GLN A 38 -11.57 -5.14 3.04
N SER A 39 -12.78 -5.39 2.52
CA SER A 39 -12.97 -6.27 1.37
C SER A 39 -12.35 -5.68 0.10
N ALA A 40 -12.54 -4.38 -0.14
CA ALA A 40 -11.90 -3.68 -1.24
C ALA A 40 -10.38 -3.70 -1.10
N LEU A 41 -9.85 -3.45 0.10
CA LEU A 41 -8.41 -3.51 0.35
C LEU A 41 -7.83 -4.92 0.10
N ALA A 42 -8.53 -5.98 0.53
CA ALA A 42 -8.08 -7.36 0.32
C ALA A 42 -8.02 -7.73 -1.17
N ALA A 43 -9.04 -7.36 -1.95
CA ALA A 43 -9.06 -7.61 -3.39
C ALA A 43 -7.95 -6.79 -4.09
N CYS A 44 -7.87 -5.49 -3.75
CA CYS A 44 -6.89 -4.56 -4.30
C CYS A 44 -5.45 -5.02 -4.08
N LEU A 45 -5.11 -5.54 -2.90
CA LEU A 45 -3.72 -5.89 -2.56
C LEU A 45 -3.09 -6.88 -3.54
N TYR A 46 -3.83 -7.90 -3.98
CA TYR A 46 -3.29 -8.88 -4.93
C TYR A 46 -3.06 -8.26 -6.31
N ASP A 47 -4.02 -7.46 -6.79
CA ASP A 47 -3.93 -6.80 -8.08
C ASP A 47 -2.82 -5.74 -8.10
N ALA A 48 -2.68 -4.99 -7.01
CA ALA A 48 -1.66 -3.98 -6.84
C ALA A 48 -0.25 -4.57 -6.80
N LEU A 49 -0.04 -5.69 -6.10
CA LEU A 49 1.26 -6.37 -6.08
C LEU A 49 1.68 -6.79 -7.48
N ARG A 50 0.78 -7.45 -8.23
CA ARG A 50 1.03 -7.83 -9.63
C ARG A 50 1.26 -6.64 -10.54
N HIS A 51 0.50 -5.57 -10.35
CA HIS A 51 0.67 -4.35 -11.12
C HIS A 51 2.09 -3.79 -10.99
N PHE A 52 2.63 -3.75 -9.76
CA PHE A 52 3.94 -3.17 -9.50
C PHE A 52 5.12 -4.13 -9.82
N ASP A 53 4.89 -5.44 -9.91
CA ASP A 53 5.90 -6.40 -10.39
C ASP A 53 6.41 -6.05 -11.82
N ASP A 54 5.56 -5.41 -12.64
CA ASP A 54 5.88 -5.00 -14.02
C ASP A 54 6.30 -3.52 -14.14
N THR A 55 6.61 -2.85 -13.01
CA THR A 55 7.04 -1.43 -12.99
C THR A 55 8.49 -1.27 -12.53
N ASP A 56 9.04 -0.06 -12.66
CA ASP A 56 10.37 0.28 -12.14
C ASP A 56 10.37 0.70 -10.66
N ALA A 57 9.27 0.46 -9.93
CA ALA A 57 9.16 0.69 -8.49
C ALA A 57 10.25 -0.08 -7.73
N THR A 58 10.96 0.60 -6.84
CA THR A 58 12.07 -0.01 -6.07
C THR A 58 11.65 -0.49 -4.69
N SER A 59 10.53 0.02 -4.19
CA SER A 59 9.98 -0.31 -2.87
C SER A 59 8.47 -0.11 -2.88
N LEU A 60 7.78 -0.82 -1.98
CA LEU A 60 6.34 -0.79 -1.87
C LEU A 60 5.93 -0.39 -0.45
N LEU A 61 5.12 0.65 -0.34
CA LEU A 61 4.47 1.06 0.89
C LEU A 61 3.01 0.66 0.81
N ALA A 62 2.52 -0.03 1.83
CA ALA A 62 1.11 -0.40 1.92
C ALA A 62 0.50 0.20 3.19
N GLU A 63 -0.64 0.86 3.04
CA GLU A 63 -1.43 1.31 4.18
C GLU A 63 -1.92 0.11 5.00
N GLY A 64 -1.64 0.13 6.30
CA GLY A 64 -2.18 -0.83 7.25
C GLY A 64 -3.67 -0.63 7.49
N THR A 65 -4.34 -1.68 7.98
CA THR A 65 -5.77 -1.62 8.34
C THR A 65 -5.99 -2.11 9.77
N GLY A 66 -7.16 -1.80 10.33
CA GLY A 66 -7.53 -2.26 11.67
C GLY A 66 -7.51 -3.78 11.79
N SER A 67 -6.99 -4.30 12.90
CA SER A 67 -6.83 -5.74 13.15
C SER A 67 -8.10 -6.40 13.68
N VAL A 68 -9.23 -6.22 12.98
CA VAL A 68 -10.51 -6.86 13.30
C VAL A 68 -11.06 -7.51 12.04
N GLY A 69 -11.59 -8.74 12.17
CA GLY A 69 -12.17 -9.48 11.06
C GLY A 69 -11.17 -9.69 9.92
N LEU A 70 -11.56 -9.29 8.71
CA LEU A 70 -10.74 -9.44 7.50
C LEU A 70 -9.43 -8.64 7.58
N GLY A 71 -9.42 -7.54 8.32
CA GLY A 71 -8.22 -6.75 8.55
C GLY A 71 -7.08 -7.52 9.23
N ILE A 72 -7.38 -8.52 10.09
CA ILE A 72 -6.35 -9.41 10.66
C ILE A 72 -5.67 -10.21 9.56
N ALA A 73 -6.46 -10.77 8.63
CA ALA A 73 -5.93 -11.57 7.53
C ALA A 73 -5.09 -10.72 6.58
N ILE A 74 -5.55 -9.50 6.26
CA ILE A 74 -4.80 -8.52 5.45
C ILE A 74 -3.46 -8.20 6.11
N MET A 75 -3.48 -7.82 7.39
CA MET A 75 -2.26 -7.46 8.12
C MET A 75 -1.28 -8.64 8.25
N ASN A 76 -1.78 -9.87 8.35
CA ASN A 76 -0.93 -11.07 8.34
C ASN A 76 -0.20 -11.24 7.00
N ARG A 77 -0.85 -10.92 5.87
CA ARG A 77 -0.19 -10.95 4.55
C ARG A 77 0.81 -9.82 4.38
N LEU A 78 0.42 -8.60 4.74
CA LEU A 78 1.31 -7.43 4.69
C LEU A 78 2.56 -7.62 5.54
N ARG A 79 2.41 -8.08 6.79
CA ARG A 79 3.54 -8.36 7.69
C ARG A 79 4.51 -9.40 7.10
N LYS A 80 3.98 -10.44 6.44
CA LYS A 80 4.83 -11.45 5.78
C LYS A 80 5.54 -10.88 4.58
N ALA A 81 4.84 -10.12 3.72
CA ALA A 81 5.41 -9.51 2.54
C ALA A 81 6.49 -8.46 2.88
N SER A 82 6.29 -7.70 3.95
CA SER A 82 7.26 -6.68 4.39
C SER A 82 8.42 -7.21 5.23
N GLY A 83 8.51 -8.52 5.45
CA GLY A 83 9.51 -9.10 6.36
C GLY A 83 9.38 -8.59 7.80
N GLY A 84 8.18 -8.16 8.20
CA GLY A 84 7.91 -7.57 9.50
C GLY A 84 8.25 -6.08 9.62
N ASN A 85 8.72 -5.42 8.56
CA ASN A 85 8.95 -3.98 8.56
C ASN A 85 7.59 -3.24 8.58
N ILE A 86 7.22 -2.72 9.75
CA ILE A 86 5.96 -2.02 10.00
C ILE A 86 6.29 -0.74 10.75
N ILE A 87 5.82 0.39 10.22
CA ILE A 87 6.02 1.72 10.80
C ILE A 87 4.67 2.21 11.34
N TYR A 88 4.66 2.65 12.59
CA TYR A 88 3.51 3.33 13.19
C TYR A 88 3.81 4.83 13.20
N VAL A 89 2.86 5.62 12.70
CA VAL A 89 2.94 7.09 12.57
C VAL A 89 1.87 7.77 13.41
#